data_AF-A0A2T7TEQ1-F1
#
_entry.id   AF-A0A2T7TEQ1-F1
#
_cell.length_a   1.000
_cell.length_b   1.000
_cell.length_c   1.000
_cell.angle_alpha   90.00
_cell.angle_beta   90.00
_cell.angle_gamma   90.00
#
_symmetry.space_group_name_H-M   'P 1'
#
loop_
_entity.id
_entity.type
_entity.pdbx_description
1 polymer ?
#
loop_
_entity_poly.entity_id
_entity_poly.type
_entity_poly.pdbx_seq_one_letter_code
_entity_poly.pdbx_strand_id
1 'polypeptide(L)' 'MVMKNYPPQFKADAVALYQSRPEATIRQVAADLGINPETLRNWVRAAGASRPR' A
#
# COMPACT_ATOMS: atom_id res chain seq x y z
N MET A 1 24.72 4.21 -3.45
CA MET A 1 23.57 3.29 -3.52
C MET A 1 22.30 4.10 -3.37
N VAL A 2 21.66 4.51 -4.49
CA VAL A 2 20.36 5.17 -4.40
C VAL A 2 19.34 4.08 -4.06
N MET A 3 18.96 4.02 -2.80
CA MET A 3 17.81 3.23 -2.36
C MET A 3 16.65 3.78 -3.19
N LYS A 4 16.10 3.00 -4.13
CA LYS A 4 14.83 3.33 -4.79
C LYS A 4 13.73 3.22 -3.74
N ASN A 5 13.74 4.14 -2.79
CA ASN A 5 12.78 4.22 -1.72
C ASN A 5 11.59 4.99 -2.31
N TYR A 6 10.46 4.31 -2.47
CA TYR A 6 9.21 4.96 -2.81
C TYR A 6 9.02 6.18 -1.89
N PRO A 7 8.69 7.36 -2.44
CA PRO A 7 8.52 8.55 -1.62
C PRO A 7 7.45 8.29 -0.57
N PRO A 8 7.58 8.87 0.64
CA PRO A 8 6.61 8.65 1.71
C PRO A 8 5.18 9.02 1.28
N GLN A 9 5.04 10.03 0.42
CA GLN A 9 3.76 10.40 -0.21
C GLN A 9 3.13 9.24 -0.97
N PHE A 10 3.91 8.49 -1.76
CA PHE A 10 3.41 7.37 -2.55
C PHE A 10 2.99 6.20 -1.67
N LYS A 11 3.74 5.94 -0.58
CA LYS A 11 3.36 4.91 0.39
C LYS A 11 2.02 5.25 1.07
N ALA A 12 1.87 6.52 1.47
CA ALA A 12 0.65 7.02 2.09
C ALA A 12 -0.53 6.97 1.12
N ASP A 13 -0.33 7.38 -0.13
CA ASP A 13 -1.35 7.35 -1.18
C ASP A 13 -1.79 5.91 -1.48
N ALA A 14 -0.85 4.98 -1.61
CA ALA A 14 -1.15 3.56 -1.83
C ALA A 14 -1.96 2.93 -0.67
N VAL A 15 -1.61 3.30 0.58
CA VAL A 15 -2.34 2.85 1.77
C VAL A 15 -3.71 3.52 1.87
N ALA A 16 -3.83 4.80 1.52
CA ALA A 16 -5.10 5.53 1.47
C ALA A 16 -6.04 4.95 0.39
N LEU A 17 -5.50 4.64 -0.80
CA LEU A 17 -6.23 4.01 -1.90
C LEU A 17 -6.79 2.65 -1.49
N TYR A 18 -5.99 1.84 -0.77
CA TYR A 18 -6.46 0.57 -0.20
C TYR A 18 -7.56 0.78 0.85
N GLN A 19 -7.46 1.80 1.70
CA GLN A 19 -8.49 2.12 2.69
C GLN A 19 -9.78 2.64 2.06
N SER A 20 -9.69 3.46 1.01
CA SER A 20 -10.86 3.97 0.27
C SER A 20 -11.58 2.90 -0.54
N ARG A 21 -10.93 1.77 -0.84
CA ARG A 21 -11.52 0.66 -1.60
C ARG A 21 -11.69 -0.59 -0.71
N PRO A 22 -12.77 -0.67 0.08
CA PRO A 22 -12.99 -1.81 0.99
C PRO A 22 -13.13 -3.16 0.26
N GLU A 23 -13.49 -3.14 -1.02
CA GLU A 23 -13.61 -4.29 -1.91
C GLU A 23 -12.29 -4.66 -2.61
N ALA A 24 -11.33 -3.74 -2.68
CA ALA A 24 -10.07 -3.98 -3.37
C ALA A 24 -9.11 -4.75 -2.48
N THR A 25 -8.52 -5.80 -3.04
CA THR A 25 -7.46 -6.55 -2.35
C THR A 25 -6.12 -5.84 -2.48
N ILE A 26 -5.20 -6.09 -1.53
CA ILE A 26 -3.81 -5.61 -1.61
C ILE A 26 -3.18 -5.98 -2.96
N ARG A 27 -3.53 -7.14 -3.53
CA ARG A 27 -3.02 -7.60 -4.82
C ARG A 27 -3.52 -6.77 -6.00
N GLN A 28 -4.80 -6.39 -5.98
CA GLN A 28 -5.38 -5.52 -7.02
C GLN A 28 -4.83 -4.10 -6.94
N VAL A 29 -4.76 -3.52 -5.73
CA VAL A 29 -4.21 -2.17 -5.53
C VAL A 29 -2.74 -2.13 -5.91
N ALA A 30 -1.97 -3.17 -5.56
CA ALA A 30 -0.57 -3.26 -5.96
C ALA A 30 -0.40 -3.42 -7.47
N ALA A 31 -1.25 -4.20 -8.13
CA ALA A 31 -1.21 -4.36 -9.59
C ALA A 31 -1.57 -3.05 -10.33
N ASP A 32 -2.56 -2.31 -9.84
CA ASP A 32 -2.97 -1.00 -10.35
C ASP A 32 -1.84 0.04 -10.24
N LEU A 33 -1.12 0.01 -9.11
CA LEU A 33 0.02 0.90 -8.83
C LEU A 33 1.35 0.39 -9.45
N GLY A 34 1.37 -0.80 -10.05
CA GLY A 34 2.59 -1.41 -10.59
C GLY A 34 3.64 -1.78 -9.53
N ILE A 35 3.24 -1.95 -8.27
CA ILE A 35 4.14 -2.32 -7.17
C ILE A 35 3.96 -3.77 -6.75
N ASN A 36 4.92 -4.28 -5.98
CA ASN A 36 4.83 -5.62 -5.45
C ASN A 36 3.78 -5.68 -4.33
N PRO A 37 2.80 -6.61 -4.36
CA PRO A 37 1.78 -6.73 -3.30
C PRO A 37 2.36 -6.92 -1.90
N GLU A 38 3.52 -7.56 -1.77
CA GLU A 38 4.21 -7.68 -0.49
C GLU A 38 4.72 -6.32 0.02
N THR A 39 5.15 -5.43 -0.87
CA THR A 39 5.55 -4.07 -0.52
C THR A 39 4.37 -3.28 0.03
N LEU A 40 3.22 -3.33 -0.64
CA LEU A 40 2.00 -2.67 -0.17
C LEU A 40 1.51 -3.25 1.16
N ARG A 41 1.55 -4.59 1.32
CA ARG A 41 1.21 -5.26 2.58
C ARG A 41 2.07 -4.76 3.75
N ASN A 42 3.38 -4.62 3.52
CA ASN A 42 4.29 -4.09 4.53
C ASN A 42 3.95 -2.64 4.89
N TRP A 43 3.53 -1.81 3.92
CA TRP A 43 3.11 -0.44 4.20
C TRP A 43 1.78 -0.37 4.95
N VAL A 44 0.78 -1.16 4.56
CA VAL A 44 -0.51 -1.24 5.29
C VAL A 44 -0.28 -1.69 6.74
N ARG A 45 0.62 -2.67 6.93
CA ARG A 45 1.01 -3.16 8.27
C ARG A 45 1.79 -2.10 9.07
N ALA A 46 2.70 -1.38 8.43
CA ALA A 46 3.47 -0.31 9.06
C ALA A 46 2.62 0.93 9.39
N ALA A 47 1.61 1.22 8.58
CA ALA A 47 0.65 2.30 8.80
C ALA A 47 -0.34 2.01 9.94
N GLY A 48 -0.29 0.81 10.54
CA GLY A 48 -1.21 0.44 11.62
C GLY A 48 -2.66 0.32 11.16
N ALA A 49 -2.91 0.26 9.85
CA ALA A 49 -4.22 -0.03 9.29
C ALA A 49 -4.54 -1.52 9.48
N SER A 50 -4.62 -1.97 10.74
CA SER A 50 -5.50 -3.09 11.05
C SER A 50 -6.89 -2.55 10.76
N ARG A 51 -7.52 -3.06 9.69
CA ARG A 51 -8.95 -2.80 9.45
C ARG A 51 -9.65 -3.19 10.77
N PRO A 52 -10.23 -2.24 11.55
CA PRO A 52 -11.14 -2.67 12.59
C PRO A 52 -12.24 -3.44 11.86
N ARG A 53 -12.43 -4.69 12.26
CA ARG A 53 -13.39 -5.59 11.62
C ARG A 53 -14.80 -4.98 11.63
#